data_AF-W1XZS3-F1
#
_entry.id   AF-W1XZS3-F1
#
_cell.length_a   1.000
_cell.length_b   1.000
_cell.length_c   1.000
_cell.angle_alpha   90.00
_cell.angle_beta   90.00
_cell.angle_gamma   90.00
#
_symmetry.space_group_name_H-M   'P 1'
#
loop_
_entity.id
_entity.type
_entity.pdbx_description
1 polymer ?
#
loop_
_entity_poly.entity_id
_entity_poly.type
_entity_poly.pdbx_seq_one_letter_code
_entity_poly.pdbx_strand_id
1 'polypeptide(L)'
;YFIIFILIGAGLFFTMTTNFVQIRMIKEMFRLVINGAGSSTEKNHVSSFQAFCVSTASRVGVGNIAGIAIAVVLGGPGAIFWMWVIALIGAATGF
;
A
#
# COMPACT_ATOMS: atom_id res chain seq x y z
N TYR A 1 1.96 -15.99 16.58
CA TYR A 1 1.56 -14.81 17.36
C TYR A 1 2.64 -13.73 17.44
N PHE A 2 3.89 -14.04 17.80
CA PHE A 2 4.99 -13.05 17.88
C PHE A 2 5.23 -12.22 16.61
N ILE A 3 5.06 -12.82 15.43
CA ILE A 3 5.27 -12.16 14.13
C ILE A 3 4.37 -10.93 13.95
N ILE A 4 3.14 -10.95 14.47
CA ILE A 4 2.20 -9.82 14.32
C ILE A 4 2.73 -8.59 15.08
N PHE A 5 3.22 -8.80 16.30
CA PHE A 5 3.80 -7.74 17.11
C PHE A 5 5.09 -7.19 16.49
N ILE A 6 5.94 -8.05 15.94
CA ILE A 6 7.17 -7.64 15.26
C ILE A 6 6.86 -6.83 13.99
N LEU A 7 5.87 -7.23 13.19
CA LEU A 7 5.50 -6.51 11.97
C LEU A 7 4.96 -5.10 12.28
N ILE A 8 4.08 -5.00 13.28
CA ILE A 8 3.52 -3.72 13.71
C ILE A 8 4.62 -2.82 14.29
N GLY A 9 5.51 -3.38 15.11
CA GLY A 9 6.66 -2.66 15.67
C GLY A 9 7.62 -2.16 14.59
N ALA A 10 7.94 -2.99 13.59
CA ALA A 10 8.77 -2.60 12.45
C ALA A 10 8.13 -1.49 11.61
N GLY A 11 6.82 -1.59 11.31
CA GLY A 11 6.10 -0.56 10.56
C GLY A 11 6.03 0.77 11.32
N LEU A 12 5.81 0.74 12.64
CA LEU A 12 5.88 1.93 13.49
C LEU A 12 7.28 2.53 13.55
N PHE A 13 8.32 1.69 13.68
CA PHE A 13 9.71 2.12 13.69
C PHE A 13 10.10 2.81 12.38
N PHE A 14 9.74 2.22 11.23
CA PHE A 14 9.94 2.85 9.92
C PHE A 14 9.11 4.12 9.77
N THR A 15 7.86 4.15 10.23
CA THR A 15 7.00 5.34 10.17
C THR A 15 7.59 6.51 10.96
N MET A 16 8.13 6.27 12.16
CA MET A 16 8.76 7.31 12.98
C MET A 16 10.11 7.74 12.40
N THR A 17 10.95 6.80 11.96
CA THR A 17 12.27 7.10 11.39
C THR A 17 12.17 7.88 10.07
N THR A 18 11.16 7.57 9.25
CA THR A 18 10.92 8.26 7.97
C THR A 18 10.10 9.53 8.10
N ASN A 19 9.80 10.01 9.32
CA ASN A 19 9.01 11.22 9.56
C ASN A 19 7.66 11.22 8.81
N PHE A 20 6.91 10.12 8.90
CA PHE A 20 5.62 9.97 8.21
C PHE A 20 5.71 10.18 6.69
N VAL A 21 6.71 9.56 6.05
CA VAL A 21 6.89 9.59 4.59
C VAL A 21 5.61 9.23 3.83
N GLN A 22 4.82 8.29 4.36
CA GLN A 22 3.53 7.89 3.82
C GLN A 22 2.54 9.07 3.63
N ILE A 23 2.56 10.09 4.52
CA ILE A 23 1.71 11.29 4.40
C ILE A 23 2.44 12.36 3.59
N ARG A 24 3.75 12.51 3.77
CA ARG A 24 4.56 13.55 3.11
C ARG A 24 4.67 13.34 1.60
N MET A 25 4.92 12.11 1.17
CA MET A 25 5.20 11.78 -0.23
C MET A 25 3.95 11.36 -1.01
N ILE A 26 2.78 11.25 -0.38
CA ILE A 26 1.54 10.92 -1.09
C ILE A 26 1.24 11.93 -2.21
N LYS A 27 1.53 13.22 -1.98
CA LYS A 27 1.35 14.28 -2.98
C LYS A 27 2.28 14.10 -4.18
N GLU A 28 3.53 13.73 -3.93
CA GLU A 28 4.52 13.50 -4.99
C GLU A 28 4.21 12.21 -5.75
N MET A 29 3.74 11.17 -5.07
CA MET A 29 3.27 9.93 -5.70
C MET A 29 2.11 10.22 -6.66
N PHE A 30 1.09 10.98 -6.24
CA PHE A 30 -0.01 11.38 -7.13
C PHE A 30 0.50 12.18 -8.32
N ARG A 31 1.42 13.12 -8.11
CA ARG A 31 2.04 13.90 -9.19
C ARG A 31 2.76 13.01 -10.20
N LEU A 32 3.56 12.03 -9.74
CA LEU A 32 4.32 11.11 -10.60
C LEU A 32 3.40 10.12 -11.35
N VAL A 33 2.36 9.62 -10.69
CA VAL A 33 1.38 8.71 -11.29
C VAL A 33 0.54 9.43 -12.35
N ILE A 34 0.07 10.65 -12.06
CA ILE A 34 -0.74 11.45 -13.00
C ILE A 34 0.13 11.95 -14.17
N ASN A 35 1.33 12.47 -13.90
CA ASN A 35 2.22 12.96 -14.97
C ASN A 35 2.82 11.80 -15.79
N GLY A 36 2.96 10.61 -15.20
CA GLY A 36 3.37 9.40 -15.91
C GLY A 36 2.24 8.77 -16.75
N ALA A 37 0.98 9.10 -16.47
CA ALA A 37 -0.18 8.68 -17.26
C ALA A 37 -0.28 9.51 -18.55
N GLY A 38 0.53 9.17 -19.54
CA GLY A 38 0.57 9.84 -20.84
C GLY A 38 1.95 10.28 -21.31
N SER A 39 2.99 10.14 -20.47
CA SER A 39 4.37 10.35 -20.90
C SER A 39 4.81 9.17 -21.77
N SER A 40 5.11 9.43 -23.05
CA SER A 40 5.80 8.48 -23.93
C SER A 40 7.22 8.26 -23.40
N THR A 41 7.41 7.22 -22.59
CA THR A 41 8.75 6.84 -22.15
C THR A 41 9.54 6.32 -23.35
N GLU A 42 10.83 6.66 -23.43
CA GLU A 42 11.73 6.08 -24.40
C GLU A 42 11.73 4.54 -24.34
N LYS A 43 12.08 3.91 -25.46
CA LYS A 43 11.77 2.53 -25.90
C LYS A 43 12.07 1.34 -24.95
N ASN A 44 12.49 1.55 -23.70
CA ASN A 44 12.78 0.47 -22.74
C ASN A 44 12.38 0.77 -21.29
N HIS A 45 11.69 1.87 -20.98
CA HIS A 45 11.36 2.22 -19.58
C HIS A 45 9.85 2.22 -19.32
N VAL A 46 9.45 1.50 -18.26
CA VAL A 46 8.05 1.44 -17.81
C VAL A 46 7.70 2.76 -17.11
N SER A 47 6.61 3.41 -17.51
CA SER A 47 6.15 4.67 -16.86
C SER A 47 5.81 4.43 -15.38
N SER A 48 5.95 5.46 -14.53
CA SER A 48 5.52 5.42 -13.12
C SER A 48 4.08 4.94 -12.95
N PHE A 49 3.18 5.30 -13.88
CA PHE A 49 1.80 4.81 -13.89
C PHE A 49 1.73 3.31 -14.24
N GLN A 50 2.48 2.88 -15.24
CA GLN A 50 2.52 1.47 -15.64
C GLN A 50 3.12 0.59 -14.53
N ALA A 51 4.22 1.02 -13.89
CA ALA A 51 4.83 0.31 -12.76
C ALA A 51 3.86 0.22 -11.56
N PHE A 52 3.14 1.30 -11.27
CA PHE A 52 2.07 1.31 -10.27
C PHE A 52 0.94 0.33 -10.61
N CYS A 53 0.46 0.33 -11.87
CA CYS A 53 -0.57 -0.59 -12.33
C CYS A 53 -0.13 -2.05 -12.26
N VAL A 54 1.11 -2.37 -12.67
CA VAL A 54 1.68 -3.72 -12.57
C VAL A 54 1.78 -4.16 -11.10
N SER A 55 2.30 -3.30 -10.22
CA SER A 55 2.38 -3.62 -8.79
C SER A 55 1.01 -3.72 -8.11
N THR A 56 0.00 -3.00 -8.60
CA THR A 56 -1.37 -3.10 -8.07
C THR A 56 -2.03 -4.38 -8.57
N ALA A 57 -1.88 -4.70 -9.85
CA ALA A 57 -2.42 -5.91 -10.46
C ALA A 57 -1.87 -7.19 -9.81
N SER A 58 -0.59 -7.19 -9.39
CA SER A 58 -0.02 -8.35 -8.69
C SER A 58 -0.53 -8.53 -7.26
N ARG A 59 -1.08 -7.47 -6.65
CA ARG A 59 -1.59 -7.48 -5.26
C ARG A 59 -3.12 -7.56 -5.19
N VAL A 60 -3.84 -7.17 -6.24
CA VAL A 60 -5.31 -7.20 -6.29
C VAL A 60 -5.77 -8.46 -7.00
N GLY A 61 -6.50 -9.33 -6.30
CA GLY A 61 -7.06 -10.55 -6.87
C GLY A 61 -8.24 -11.09 -6.08
N VAL A 62 -8.87 -12.14 -6.60
CA VAL A 62 -10.04 -12.78 -5.99
C VAL A 62 -9.77 -13.22 -4.55
N GLY A 63 -8.55 -13.68 -4.26
CA GLY A 63 -8.13 -14.07 -2.92
C GLY A 63 -8.19 -12.93 -1.90
N ASN A 64 -7.82 -11.71 -2.27
CA ASN A 64 -7.95 -10.55 -1.37
C ASN A 64 -9.40 -10.19 -1.11
N ILE A 65 -10.26 -10.24 -2.14
CA ILE A 65 -11.69 -9.94 -2.00
C ILE A 65 -12.35 -10.98 -1.06
N ALA A 66 -12.09 -12.27 -1.28
CA ALA A 66 -12.58 -13.34 -0.43
C ALA A 66 -12.05 -13.21 1.00
N GLY A 67 -10.77 -12.89 1.18
CA GLY A 67 -10.16 -12.65 2.49
C GLY A 67 -10.81 -11.49 3.24
N ILE A 68 -11.11 -10.39 2.55
CA ILE A 68 -11.83 -9.25 3.14
C ILE A 68 -13.25 -9.68 3.55
N ALA A 69 -13.97 -10.40 2.69
CA ALA A 69 -15.31 -10.89 2.99
C ALA A 69 -15.32 -11.78 4.24
N ILE A 70 -14.39 -12.72 4.35
CA ILE A 70 -14.25 -13.60 5.52
C ILE A 70 -13.93 -12.78 6.78
N ALA A 71 -13.00 -11.83 6.69
CA ALA A 71 -12.60 -10.99 7.81
C ALA A 71 -13.75 -10.11 8.33
N VAL A 72 -14.61 -9.60 7.43
CA VAL A 72 -15.79 -8.82 7.82
C VAL A 72 -16.89 -9.73 8.39
N VAL A 73 -17.12 -10.90 7.80
CA VAL A 73 -18.13 -11.85 8.29
C VAL A 73 -17.76 -12.37 9.68
N LEU A 74 -16.50 -12.70 9.93
CA LEU A 74 -16.03 -13.24 11.20
C LEU A 74 -15.70 -12.16 12.25
N GLY A 75 -15.11 -11.05 11.82
CA GLY A 75 -14.67 -9.97 12.71
C GLY A 75 -15.65 -8.81 12.85
N GLY A 76 -16.77 -8.84 12.13
CA GLY A 76 -17.73 -7.75 12.05
C GLY A 76 -17.23 -6.55 11.23
N PRO A 77 -18.04 -5.49 11.09
CA PRO A 77 -17.71 -4.32 10.28
C PRO A 77 -16.47 -3.56 10.78
N GLY A 78 -16.09 -3.72 12.06
CA GLY A 78 -14.88 -3.14 12.63
C GLY A 78 -13.57 -3.66 12.02
N ALA A 79 -13.60 -4.79 11.31
CA ALA A 79 -12.43 -5.33 10.61
C ALA A 79 -11.90 -4.35 9.53
N ILE A 80 -12.79 -3.59 8.89
CA ILE A 80 -12.41 -2.63 7.83
C ILE A 80 -11.54 -1.51 8.40
N PHE A 81 -11.87 -1.01 9.60
CA PHE A 81 -11.08 0.00 10.28
C PHE A 81 -9.64 -0.49 10.52
N TRP A 82 -9.50 -1.71 11.05
CA TRP A 82 -8.18 -2.30 11.31
C TRP A 82 -7.40 -2.59 10.04
N MET A 83 -8.06 -2.95 8.94
CA MET A 83 -7.41 -3.11 7.63
C MET A 83 -6.78 -1.79 7.16
N TRP A 84 -7.49 -0.66 7.28
CA TRP A 84 -6.92 0.64 6.92
C TRP A 84 -5.76 1.05 7.84
N VAL A 85 -5.86 0.82 9.15
CA VAL A 85 -4.76 1.11 10.10
C VAL A 85 -3.50 0.33 9.73
N ILE A 86 -3.62 -0.97 9.47
CA ILE A 86 -2.47 -1.81 9.10
C ILE A 86 -1.95 -1.43 7.71
N ALA A 87 -2.83 -1.07 6.77
CA ALA A 87 -2.41 -0.58 5.45
C ALA A 87 -1.59 0.72 5.54
N LEU A 88 -1.98 1.66 6.41
CA LEU A 88 -1.21 2.88 6.66
C LEU A 88 0.16 2.54 7.28
N ILE A 89 0.18 1.74 8.35
CA ILE A 89 1.44 1.36 9.00
C ILE A 89 2.38 0.63 8.02
N GLY A 90 1.84 -0.26 7.19
CA GLY A 90 2.60 -1.00 6.18
C GLY A 90 3.07 -0.17 4.98
N ALA A 91 2.37 0.91 4.64
CA ALA A 91 2.76 1.80 3.54
C ALA A 91 4.14 2.44 3.77
N ALA A 92 4.53 2.68 5.03
CA ALA A 92 5.87 3.17 5.37
C ALA A 92 6.98 2.14 5.12
N THR A 93 6.66 0.84 5.18
CA THR A 93 7.62 -0.25 4.95
C THR A 93 7.76 -0.60 3.46
N GLY A 94 6.74 -0.29 2.65
CA GLY A 94 6.74 -0.55 1.21
C GLY A 94 7.24 0.62 0.35
N PHE A 95 7.67 1.71 0.99
CA PHE A 95 8.31 2.87 0.36
C PHE A 95 9.76 2.56 0.01
#